data_AF-A0A850MSP9-F1
#
_entry.id   AF-A0A850MSP9-F1
#
_cell.length_a   1.000
_cell.length_b   1.000
_cell.length_c   1.000
_cell.angle_alpha   90.00
_cell.angle_beta   90.00
_cell.angle_gamma   90.00
#
_symmetry.space_group_name_H-M   'P 1'
#
loop_
_entity.id
_entity.type
_entity.pdbx_description
1 polymer ?
#
loop_
_entity_poly.entity_id
_entity_poly.type
_entity_poly.pdbx_seq_one_letter_code
_entity_poly.pdbx_strand_id
1 'polypeptide(L)'
;MLDQNFIVDNLLLLYLLKEQEEFSQKKLTKLIFLSELEMEKKNLFGFDFHFVRYRYGPYSFSVPGVKDFLVVNELIDTFILDIGPFQSHNSSINKHGQVLLDEFEELFSLNRKVVDQLDLVLDEFGNFSGKRLENICYQIEINGIKIRNILPNQTILNPKRNLEKKERFEIDNDWVNTFLLLMDKRNYRQIKRAIKLNRQTIATKYPY
;
A
#
# COMPACT_ATOMS: atom_id res chain seq x y z
N MET A 1 17.69 3.73 -10.79
CA MET A 1 17.02 2.43 -10.55
C MET A 1 16.16 2.62 -9.31
N LEU A 2 14.88 2.22 -9.33
CA LEU A 2 14.05 2.28 -8.12
C LEU A 2 14.62 1.29 -7.08
N ASP A 3 14.61 1.68 -5.81
CA ASP A 3 14.99 0.78 -4.71
C ASP A 3 13.96 -0.35 -4.58
N GLN A 4 14.40 -1.56 -4.23
CA GLN A 4 13.51 -2.71 -4.04
C GLN A 4 12.48 -2.42 -2.94
N ASN A 5 12.89 -1.78 -1.85
CA ASN A 5 11.97 -1.40 -0.76
C ASN A 5 10.88 -0.45 -1.24
N PHE A 6 11.22 0.49 -2.13
CA PHE A 6 10.23 1.38 -2.72
C PHE A 6 9.21 0.61 -3.57
N ILE A 7 9.65 -0.41 -4.31
CA ILE A 7 8.73 -1.26 -5.09
C ILE A 7 7.81 -2.06 -4.16
N VAL A 8 8.37 -2.64 -3.10
CA VAL A 8 7.60 -3.36 -2.06
C VAL A 8 6.56 -2.41 -1.42
N ASP A 9 6.95 -1.20 -1.04
CA ASP A 9 6.03 -0.21 -0.49
C ASP A 9 4.85 0.08 -1.43
N ASN A 10 5.12 0.21 -2.73
CA ASN A 10 4.07 0.44 -3.73
C ASN A 10 3.16 -0.78 -3.89
N LEU A 11 3.70 -2.00 -3.94
CA LEU A 11 2.92 -3.23 -4.07
C LEU A 11 2.03 -3.46 -2.85
N LEU A 12 2.59 -3.33 -1.64
CA LEU A 12 1.82 -3.48 -0.39
C LEU A 12 0.78 -2.36 -0.25
N LEU A 13 1.09 -1.14 -0.71
CA LEU A 13 0.15 -0.03 -0.72
C LEU A 13 -1.02 -0.31 -1.68
N LEU A 14 -0.73 -0.77 -2.90
CA LEU A 14 -1.77 -1.19 -3.85
C LEU A 14 -2.61 -2.32 -3.28
N TYR A 15 -1.98 -3.32 -2.64
CA TYR A 15 -2.67 -4.42 -1.98
C TYR A 15 -3.66 -3.91 -0.92
N LEU A 16 -3.23 -3.00 -0.04
CA LEU A 16 -4.13 -2.35 0.92
C LEU A 16 -5.28 -1.63 0.21
N LEU A 17 -5.02 -0.96 -0.92
CA LEU A 17 -6.02 -0.21 -1.68
C LEU A 17 -7.02 -1.10 -2.42
N LYS A 18 -6.65 -2.34 -2.76
CA LYS A 18 -7.54 -3.31 -3.43
C LYS A 18 -8.71 -3.71 -2.54
N GLU A 19 -8.46 -3.87 -1.25
CA GLU A 19 -9.43 -4.41 -0.30
C GLU A 19 -10.39 -3.36 0.26
N GLN A 20 -10.37 -2.12 -0.23
CA GLN A 20 -11.43 -1.16 0.06
C GLN A 20 -11.79 -0.30 -1.14
N GLU A 21 -13.07 0.09 -1.22
CA GLU A 21 -13.57 0.91 -2.31
C GLU A 21 -12.90 2.30 -2.36
N GLU A 22 -12.70 2.92 -1.20
CA GLU A 22 -12.21 4.31 -1.11
C GLU A 22 -11.39 4.58 0.16
N PHE A 23 -10.38 5.44 0.03
CA PHE A 23 -9.53 5.86 1.14
C PHE A 23 -9.26 7.35 1.16
N SER A 24 -9.56 7.97 2.28
CA SER A 24 -8.97 9.27 2.63
C SER A 24 -7.49 9.10 2.97
N GLN A 25 -6.69 10.15 2.72
CA GLN A 25 -5.26 10.17 3.11
C GLN A 25 -5.06 9.79 4.58
N LYS A 26 -5.93 10.29 5.47
CA LYS A 26 -5.87 9.99 6.90
C LYS A 26 -6.08 8.51 7.15
N LYS A 27 -7.14 7.90 6.60
CA LYS A 27 -7.45 6.47 6.76
C LYS A 27 -6.26 5.62 6.32
N LEU A 28 -5.75 5.90 5.12
CA LEU A 28 -4.62 5.18 4.53
C LEU A 28 -3.37 5.21 5.43
N THR A 29 -2.93 6.40 5.87
CA THR A 29 -1.75 6.52 6.75
C THR A 29 -1.93 5.78 8.07
N LYS A 30 -3.16 5.70 8.62
CA LYS A 30 -3.41 4.93 9.86
C LYS A 30 -3.38 3.43 9.64
N LEU A 31 -3.97 2.93 8.56
CA LEU A 31 -3.94 1.51 8.23
C LEU A 31 -2.51 1.02 7.96
N ILE A 32 -1.71 1.81 7.24
CA ILE A 32 -0.28 1.50 7.04
C ILE A 32 0.47 1.46 8.37
N PHE A 33 0.25 2.44 9.25
CA PHE A 33 0.86 2.44 10.58
C PHE A 33 0.48 1.21 11.42
N LEU A 34 -0.81 0.86 11.43
CA LEU A 34 -1.30 -0.31 12.18
C LEU A 34 -0.72 -1.61 11.61
N SER A 35 -0.65 -1.72 10.28
CA SER A 35 -0.01 -2.84 9.58
C SER A 35 1.44 -3.01 9.99
N GLU A 36 2.22 -1.93 9.92
CA GLU A 36 3.62 -1.95 10.34
C GLU A 36 3.79 -2.28 11.81
N LEU A 37 2.89 -1.80 12.66
CA LEU A 37 2.94 -2.09 14.08
C LEU A 37 2.68 -3.59 14.37
N GLU A 38 1.73 -4.22 13.67
CA GLU A 38 1.50 -5.66 13.80
C GLU A 38 2.67 -6.48 13.25
N MET A 39 3.24 -6.06 12.12
CA MET A 39 4.45 -6.69 11.56
C MET A 39 5.64 -6.57 12.52
N GLU A 40 5.86 -5.41 13.14
CA GLU A 40 6.93 -5.20 14.13
C GLU A 40 6.82 -6.18 15.30
N LYS A 41 5.59 -6.39 15.84
CA LYS A 41 5.35 -7.34 16.94
C LYS A 41 5.68 -8.79 16.55
N LYS A 42 5.65 -9.11 15.26
CA LYS A 42 5.93 -10.45 14.72
C LYS A 42 7.35 -10.60 14.16
N ASN A 43 8.21 -9.57 14.32
CA ASN A 43 9.52 -9.50 13.67
C ASN A 43 9.44 -9.67 12.14
N LEU A 44 8.45 -9.03 11.53
CA LEU A 44 8.31 -8.96 10.08
C LEU A 44 8.70 -7.57 9.57
N PHE A 45 9.16 -7.50 8.32
CA PHE A 45 9.47 -6.27 7.61
C PHE A 45 8.66 -6.21 6.31
N GLY A 46 7.67 -5.32 6.28
CA GLY A 46 6.83 -5.05 5.12
C GLY A 46 7.15 -3.70 4.50
N PHE A 47 6.48 -2.65 4.98
CA PHE A 47 6.69 -1.28 4.55
C PHE A 47 7.96 -0.65 5.15
N ASP A 48 8.60 0.23 4.38
CA ASP A 48 9.77 1.00 4.79
C ASP A 48 9.43 2.43 5.26
N PHE A 49 8.35 2.56 6.05
CA PHE A 49 7.88 3.87 6.50
C PHE A 49 8.31 4.21 7.92
N HIS A 50 9.09 5.29 8.05
CA HIS A 50 9.37 5.89 9.35
C HIS A 50 8.17 6.67 9.87
N PHE A 51 7.70 6.35 11.08
CA PHE A 51 6.57 7.03 11.71
C PHE A 51 7.01 7.89 12.89
N VAL A 52 6.56 9.14 12.88
CA VAL A 52 6.72 10.08 14.00
C VAL A 52 5.37 10.48 14.57
N ARG A 53 5.38 11.01 15.78
CA ARG A 53 4.22 11.63 16.41
C ARG A 53 3.95 12.98 15.78
N TYR A 54 2.93 13.06 14.92
CA TYR A 54 2.51 14.32 14.28
C TYR A 54 1.14 14.79 14.77
N ARG A 55 0.66 15.97 14.32
CA ARG A 55 -0.55 16.64 14.85
C ARG A 55 -1.77 15.72 15.03
N TYR A 56 -1.96 14.75 14.14
CA TYR A 56 -3.08 13.81 14.13
C TYR A 56 -2.66 12.36 14.43
N GLY A 57 -1.60 12.16 15.23
CA GLY A 57 -1.11 10.85 15.63
C GLY A 57 0.07 10.38 14.78
N PRO A 58 0.27 9.05 14.62
CA PRO A 58 1.36 8.51 13.81
C PRO A 58 1.28 8.99 12.37
N TYR A 59 2.39 9.48 11.84
CA TYR A 59 2.47 9.96 10.47
C TYR A 59 3.84 9.66 9.89
N SER A 60 3.85 9.27 8.61
CA SER A 60 5.08 9.13 7.83
C SER A 60 5.05 10.14 6.69
N PHE A 61 6.14 10.89 6.54
CA PHE A 61 6.30 11.86 5.46
C PHE A 61 6.58 11.20 4.10
N SER A 62 6.90 9.90 4.08
CA SER A 62 7.18 9.15 2.85
C SER A 62 5.91 8.62 2.16
N VAL A 63 4.85 8.36 2.93
CA VAL A 63 3.58 7.81 2.41
C VAL A 63 2.98 8.65 1.27
N PRO A 64 2.91 10.01 1.37
CA PRO A 64 2.47 10.83 0.24
C PRO A 64 3.28 10.59 -1.04
N GLY A 65 4.61 10.48 -0.95
CA GLY A 65 5.45 10.26 -2.13
C GLY A 65 5.20 8.92 -2.83
N VAL A 66 4.99 7.85 -2.06
CA VAL A 66 4.62 6.53 -2.63
C VAL A 66 3.23 6.60 -3.27
N LYS A 67 2.26 7.23 -2.62
CA LYS A 67 0.93 7.43 -3.19
C LYS A 67 0.98 8.26 -4.48
N ASP A 68 1.70 9.38 -4.48
CA ASP A 68 1.83 10.25 -5.65
C ASP A 68 2.46 9.51 -6.83
N PHE A 69 3.41 8.60 -6.55
CA PHE A 69 3.98 7.72 -7.56
C PHE A 69 2.92 6.80 -8.18
N LEU A 70 2.01 6.19 -7.39
CA LEU A 70 0.91 5.39 -7.93
C LEU A 70 -0.07 6.23 -8.77
N VAL A 71 -0.34 7.49 -8.38
CA VAL A 71 -1.20 8.41 -9.13
C VAL A 71 -0.59 8.77 -10.49
N VAL A 72 0.69 9.18 -10.49
CA VAL A 72 1.40 9.60 -11.72
C VAL A 72 1.48 8.47 -12.73
N ASN A 73 1.53 7.23 -12.26
CA ASN A 73 1.55 6.03 -13.11
C ASN A 73 0.16 5.46 -13.41
N GLU A 74 -0.92 6.20 -13.12
CA GLU A 74 -2.30 5.82 -13.44
C GLU A 74 -2.75 4.48 -12.85
N LEU A 75 -2.23 4.10 -11.67
CA LEU A 75 -2.66 2.87 -11.00
C LEU A 75 -3.81 3.10 -10.02
N ILE A 76 -3.92 4.32 -9.52
CA ILE A 76 -4.96 4.76 -8.60
C ILE A 76 -5.53 6.08 -9.08
N ASP A 77 -6.82 6.27 -8.87
CA ASP A 77 -7.52 7.51 -9.18
C ASP A 77 -7.69 8.34 -7.90
N THR A 78 -7.69 9.67 -8.03
CA THR A 78 -7.93 10.60 -6.93
C THR A 78 -9.15 11.45 -7.20
N PHE A 79 -10.01 11.63 -6.20
CA PHE A 79 -11.22 12.42 -6.31
C PHE A 79 -11.53 13.12 -4.98
N ILE A 80 -12.39 14.13 -5.04
CA ILE A 80 -12.84 14.88 -3.87
C ILE A 80 -14.26 14.43 -3.56
N LEU A 81 -14.50 14.07 -2.30
CA LEU A 81 -15.84 13.83 -1.78
C LEU A 81 -16.27 15.02 -0.94
N ASP A 82 -17.44 15.57 -1.25
CA ASP A 82 -18.10 16.58 -0.42
C ASP A 82 -18.83 15.88 0.73
N ILE A 83 -18.30 16.05 1.95
CA ILE A 83 -18.86 15.49 3.18
C ILE A 83 -19.41 16.66 4.00
N GLY A 84 -20.52 17.23 3.52
CA GLY A 84 -21.15 18.41 4.11
C GLY A 84 -20.27 19.66 3.96
N PRO A 85 -19.90 20.37 5.04
CA PRO A 85 -19.05 21.56 4.95
C PRO A 85 -17.56 21.23 4.73
N PHE A 86 -17.19 19.95 4.63
CA PHE A 86 -15.80 19.51 4.51
C PHE A 86 -15.57 18.78 3.19
N GLN A 87 -14.41 19.01 2.58
CA GLN A 87 -13.92 18.25 1.44
C GLN A 87 -12.91 17.19 1.90
N SER A 88 -13.01 15.99 1.33
CA SER A 88 -12.09 14.90 1.59
C SER A 88 -11.42 14.45 0.30
N HIS A 89 -10.09 14.48 0.27
CA HIS A 89 -9.30 13.91 -0.82
C HIS A 89 -9.22 12.39 -0.64
N ASN A 90 -9.89 11.68 -1.55
CA ASN A 90 -9.98 10.24 -1.55
C ASN A 90 -9.23 9.65 -2.74
N SER A 91 -8.93 8.36 -2.64
CA SER A 91 -8.28 7.59 -3.68
C SER A 91 -8.83 6.19 -3.71
N SER A 92 -8.88 5.61 -4.90
CA SER A 92 -9.28 4.23 -5.14
C SER A 92 -8.35 3.60 -6.17
N ILE A 93 -8.17 2.29 -6.07
CA ILE A 93 -7.47 1.55 -7.12
C ILE A 93 -8.30 1.57 -8.41
N ASN A 94 -7.65 1.74 -9.56
CA ASN A 94 -8.33 1.69 -10.84
C ASN A 94 -8.05 0.35 -11.54
N LYS A 95 -8.59 0.18 -12.75
CA LYS A 95 -8.43 -1.07 -13.51
C LYS A 95 -6.98 -1.42 -13.85
N HIS A 96 -6.11 -0.44 -14.06
CA HIS A 96 -4.69 -0.70 -14.33
C HIS A 96 -4.00 -1.16 -13.05
N GLY A 97 -4.23 -0.49 -11.92
CA GLY A 97 -3.75 -0.95 -10.61
C GLY A 97 -4.21 -2.37 -10.27
N GLN A 98 -5.47 -2.70 -10.52
CA GLN A 98 -6.00 -4.05 -10.30
C GLN A 98 -5.29 -5.09 -11.15
N VAL A 99 -5.14 -4.84 -12.46
CA VAL A 99 -4.43 -5.75 -13.36
C VAL A 99 -2.99 -5.95 -12.91
N LEU A 100 -2.31 -4.90 -12.45
CA LEU A 100 -0.96 -5.04 -11.91
C LEU A 100 -0.98 -5.97 -10.69
N LEU A 101 -1.89 -5.80 -9.74
CA LEU A 101 -1.96 -6.68 -8.57
C LEU A 101 -2.26 -8.14 -8.92
N ASP A 102 -3.12 -8.38 -9.92
CA ASP A 102 -3.45 -9.73 -10.36
C ASP A 102 -2.21 -10.46 -10.90
N GLU A 103 -1.33 -9.77 -11.62
CA GLU A 103 -0.05 -10.33 -12.09
C GLU A 103 0.93 -10.66 -10.95
N PHE A 104 0.73 -10.08 -9.76
CA PHE A 104 1.59 -10.26 -8.58
C PHE A 104 0.96 -11.19 -7.51
N GLU A 105 -0.16 -11.85 -7.81
CA GLU A 105 -0.85 -12.75 -6.87
C GLU A 105 0.06 -13.88 -6.35
N GLU A 106 0.89 -14.45 -7.22
CA GLU A 106 1.88 -15.46 -6.83
C GLU A 106 2.91 -14.88 -5.85
N LEU A 107 3.41 -13.67 -6.10
CA LEU A 107 4.37 -13.01 -5.21
C LEU A 107 3.76 -12.76 -3.82
N PHE A 108 2.50 -12.31 -3.75
CA PHE A 108 1.79 -12.15 -2.47
C PHE A 108 1.62 -13.49 -1.76
N SER A 109 1.37 -14.58 -2.50
CA SER A 109 1.25 -15.93 -1.96
C SER A 109 2.58 -16.48 -1.44
N LEU A 110 3.71 -16.12 -2.05
CA LEU A 110 5.04 -16.47 -1.51
C LEU A 110 5.37 -15.68 -0.23
N ASN A 111 4.75 -14.50 -0.07
CA ASN A 111 4.99 -13.58 1.04
C ASN A 111 3.84 -13.55 2.08
N ARG A 112 3.09 -14.65 2.24
CA ARG A 112 1.89 -14.68 3.11
C ARG A 112 2.11 -14.17 4.52
N LYS A 113 3.27 -14.42 5.16
CA LYS A 113 3.51 -13.93 6.52
C LYS A 113 3.29 -12.42 6.68
N VAL A 114 3.74 -11.64 5.68
CA VAL A 114 3.56 -10.18 5.63
C VAL A 114 2.12 -9.86 5.22
N VAL A 115 1.62 -10.48 4.16
CA VAL A 115 0.28 -10.20 3.60
C VAL A 115 -0.83 -10.51 4.61
N ASP A 116 -0.71 -11.60 5.37
CA ASP A 116 -1.64 -11.98 6.44
C ASP A 116 -1.76 -10.87 7.50
N GLN A 117 -0.68 -10.11 7.78
CA GLN A 117 -0.78 -8.99 8.72
C GLN A 117 -1.57 -7.80 8.13
N LEU A 118 -1.49 -7.59 6.82
CA LEU A 118 -2.33 -6.59 6.14
C LEU A 118 -3.80 -7.02 6.21
N ASP A 119 -4.09 -8.28 5.89
CA ASP A 119 -5.44 -8.85 5.92
C ASP A 119 -6.04 -8.71 7.33
N LEU A 120 -5.31 -9.07 8.39
CA LEU A 120 -5.76 -8.91 9.78
C LEU A 120 -6.11 -7.46 10.14
N VAL A 121 -5.29 -6.51 9.71
CA VAL A 121 -5.52 -5.08 9.98
C VAL A 121 -6.72 -4.57 9.18
N LEU A 122 -6.89 -5.03 7.94
CA LEU A 122 -8.05 -4.68 7.11
C LEU A 122 -9.35 -5.27 7.66
N ASP A 123 -9.32 -6.51 8.12
CA ASP A 123 -10.48 -7.17 8.73
C ASP A 123 -10.92 -6.45 10.01
N GLU A 124 -9.97 -6.04 10.86
CA GLU A 124 -10.29 -5.36 12.11
C GLU A 124 -10.66 -3.88 11.92
N PHE A 125 -9.94 -3.17 11.04
CA PHE A 125 -9.95 -1.71 10.99
C PHE A 125 -10.37 -1.11 9.65
N GLY A 126 -10.49 -1.91 8.59
CA GLY A 126 -10.80 -1.44 7.23
C GLY A 126 -12.07 -0.61 7.19
N ASN A 127 -13.13 -1.05 7.86
CA ASN A 127 -14.41 -0.34 7.88
C ASN A 127 -14.43 0.92 8.76
N PHE A 128 -13.34 1.27 9.44
CA PHE A 128 -13.31 2.44 10.32
C PHE A 128 -12.98 3.73 9.55
N SER A 129 -13.62 4.82 9.96
CA SER A 129 -13.30 6.14 9.44
C SER A 129 -11.90 6.59 9.88
N GLY A 130 -11.27 7.47 9.09
CA GLY A 130 -9.95 8.02 9.43
C GLY A 130 -9.90 8.70 10.80
N LYS A 131 -11.01 9.29 11.26
CA LYS A 131 -11.09 9.89 12.62
C LYS A 131 -11.17 8.84 13.73
N ARG A 132 -11.90 7.74 13.50
CA ARG A 132 -11.95 6.62 14.45
C ARG A 132 -10.58 5.95 14.57
N LEU A 133 -9.90 5.72 13.44
CA LEU A 133 -8.53 5.20 13.41
C LEU A 133 -7.54 6.12 14.11
N GLU A 134 -7.64 7.43 13.90
CA GLU A 134 -6.83 8.42 14.63
C GLU A 134 -6.96 8.26 16.16
N ASN A 135 -8.19 8.12 16.66
CA ASN A 135 -8.43 7.94 18.09
C ASN A 135 -7.85 6.62 18.62
N ILE A 136 -7.95 5.54 17.85
CA ILE A 136 -7.37 4.24 18.19
C ILE A 136 -5.86 4.34 18.26
N CYS A 137 -5.22 4.87 17.22
CA CYS A 137 -3.78 5.08 17.19
C CYS A 137 -3.28 5.89 18.39
N TYR A 138 -4.04 6.85 18.89
CA TYR A 138 -3.65 7.62 20.07
C TYR A 138 -3.62 6.86 21.38
N GLN A 139 -4.39 5.79 21.49
CA GLN A 139 -4.45 4.95 22.70
C GLN A 139 -3.42 3.83 22.70
N ILE A 140 -2.82 3.51 21.56
CA ILE A 140 -1.75 2.52 21.44
C ILE A 140 -0.56 2.95 22.29
N GLU A 141 0.04 1.99 22.98
CA GLU A 141 1.23 2.17 23.80
C GLU A 141 2.48 1.67 23.07
N ILE A 142 3.51 2.50 23.04
CA ILE A 142 4.83 2.17 22.51
C ILE A 142 5.81 2.31 23.67
N ASN A 143 6.49 1.22 24.03
CA ASN A 143 7.38 1.16 25.20
C ASN A 143 6.70 1.64 26.51
N GLY A 144 5.43 1.29 26.70
CA GLY A 144 4.64 1.68 27.89
C GLY A 144 4.11 3.12 27.89
N ILE A 145 4.29 3.87 26.80
CA ILE A 145 3.80 5.25 26.67
C ILE A 145 2.75 5.33 25.56
N LYS A 146 1.56 5.85 25.89
CA LYS A 146 0.52 6.10 24.88
C LYS A 146 1.01 7.09 23.84
N ILE A 147 0.74 6.83 22.56
CA ILE A 147 1.15 7.69 21.44
C ILE A 147 0.68 9.15 21.60
N ARG A 148 -0.50 9.36 22.20
CA ARG A 148 -0.98 10.72 22.50
C ARG A 148 -0.03 11.53 23.40
N ASN A 149 0.71 10.85 24.27
CA ASN A 149 1.63 11.43 25.27
C ASN A 149 3.09 11.50 24.77
N ILE A 150 3.42 10.90 23.64
CA ILE A 150 4.73 11.06 22.99
C ILE A 150 4.85 12.51 22.50
N LEU A 151 6.04 13.12 22.64
CA LEU A 151 6.24 14.51 22.22
C LEU A 151 6.14 14.62 20.68
N PRO A 152 5.67 15.76 20.14
CA PRO A 152 5.64 15.99 18.71
C PRO A 152 6.99 15.73 18.03
N ASN A 153 6.95 15.16 16.83
CA ASN A 153 8.08 14.79 15.97
C ASN A 153 9.03 13.73 16.53
N GLN A 154 8.73 13.11 17.69
CA GLN A 154 9.48 11.94 18.13
C GLN A 154 9.10 10.69 17.33
N THR A 155 10.07 9.82 17.10
CA THR A 155 9.86 8.51 16.46
C THR A 155 8.90 7.66 17.29
N ILE A 156 7.88 7.13 16.60
CA ILE A 156 6.95 6.13 17.14
C ILE A 156 7.38 4.75 16.68
N LEU A 157 7.66 4.59 15.38
CA LEU A 157 8.01 3.31 14.78
C LEU A 157 9.06 3.52 13.69
N ASN A 158 10.07 2.67 13.69
CA ASN A 158 11.11 2.63 12.67
C ASN A 158 11.28 1.17 12.21
N PRO A 159 10.67 0.79 11.08
CA PRO A 159 10.70 -0.59 10.57
C PRO A 159 12.11 -1.14 10.34
N LYS A 160 13.10 -0.29 10.02
CA LYS A 160 14.51 -0.71 9.85
C LYS A 160 15.21 -1.11 11.14
N ARG A 161 14.59 -0.90 12.31
CA ARG A 161 15.21 -1.27 13.58
C ARG A 161 15.36 -2.80 13.63
N ASN A 162 16.57 -3.27 13.91
CA ASN A 162 16.90 -4.70 13.97
C ASN A 162 16.55 -5.47 12.69
N LEU A 163 16.73 -4.86 11.51
CA LEU A 163 16.33 -5.44 10.24
C LEU A 163 16.86 -6.87 10.01
N GLU A 164 18.09 -7.17 10.43
CA GLU A 164 18.69 -8.51 10.28
C GLU A 164 17.98 -9.62 11.06
N LYS A 165 17.10 -9.27 12.01
CA LYS A 165 16.32 -10.24 12.80
C LYS A 165 14.91 -10.43 12.26
N LYS A 166 14.56 -9.77 11.16
CA LYS A 166 13.22 -9.77 10.61
C LYS A 166 13.13 -10.62 9.36
N GLU A 167 12.06 -11.39 9.26
CA GLU A 167 11.66 -11.93 7.98
C GLU A 167 11.05 -10.80 7.14
N ARG A 168 11.36 -10.72 5.85
CA ARG A 168 10.99 -9.59 5.00
C ARG A 168 10.11 -10.04 3.85
N PHE A 169 9.36 -9.10 3.30
CA PHE A 169 8.76 -9.28 1.98
C PHE A 169 9.90 -9.40 0.94
N GLU A 170 10.02 -10.55 0.30
CA GLU A 170 11.06 -10.82 -0.68
C GLU A 170 10.54 -10.60 -2.10
N ILE A 171 11.31 -9.84 -2.87
CA ILE A 171 11.08 -9.60 -4.29
C ILE A 171 12.40 -9.77 -5.02
N ASP A 172 12.43 -10.63 -6.03
CA ASP A 172 13.60 -10.81 -6.87
C ASP A 172 13.64 -9.81 -8.04
N ASN A 173 14.70 -9.87 -8.83
CA ASN A 173 14.89 -8.95 -9.96
C ASN A 173 13.88 -9.19 -11.08
N ASP A 174 13.34 -10.39 -11.25
CA ASP A 174 12.37 -10.70 -12.30
C ASP A 174 11.02 -10.07 -11.99
N TRP A 175 10.59 -10.14 -10.73
CA TRP A 175 9.43 -9.41 -10.23
C TRP A 175 9.62 -7.89 -10.30
N VAL A 176 10.80 -7.39 -9.93
CA VAL A 176 11.14 -5.96 -10.08
C VAL A 176 11.04 -5.50 -11.54
N ASN A 177 11.59 -6.27 -12.47
CA ASN A 177 11.53 -5.94 -13.89
C ASN A 177 10.09 -5.97 -14.42
N THR A 178 9.32 -6.96 -14.00
CA THR A 178 7.89 -7.08 -14.32
C THR A 178 7.11 -5.87 -13.81
N PHE A 179 7.38 -5.43 -12.57
CA PHE A 179 6.77 -4.24 -11.99
C PHE A 179 7.08 -3.02 -12.85
N LEU A 180 8.37 -2.76 -13.11
CA LEU A 180 8.80 -1.60 -13.92
C LEU A 180 8.19 -1.61 -15.33
N LEU A 181 8.04 -2.79 -15.94
CA LEU A 181 7.42 -2.95 -17.26
C LEU A 181 5.93 -2.60 -17.24
N LEU A 182 5.18 -3.10 -16.25
CA LEU A 182 3.74 -2.88 -16.13
C LEU A 182 3.38 -1.47 -15.63
N MET A 183 4.30 -0.82 -14.92
CA MET A 183 4.23 0.57 -14.48
C MET A 183 4.36 1.56 -15.65
N ASP A 184 5.20 1.26 -16.65
CA ASP A 184 5.35 2.14 -17.80
C ASP A 184 4.07 2.15 -18.64
N LYS A 185 3.34 3.25 -18.56
CA LYS A 185 2.12 3.54 -19.32
C LYS A 185 2.21 3.22 -20.82
N ARG A 186 3.37 3.46 -21.46
CA ARG A 186 3.56 3.14 -22.89
C ARG A 186 3.62 1.63 -23.07
N ASN A 187 4.39 0.95 -22.23
CA ASN A 187 4.54 -0.50 -22.28
C ASN A 187 3.22 -1.20 -21.93
N TYR A 188 2.52 -0.79 -20.87
CA TYR A 188 1.21 -1.31 -20.52
C TYR A 188 0.20 -1.20 -21.67
N ARG A 189 0.14 -0.03 -22.33
CA ARG A 189 -0.72 0.18 -23.51
C ARG A 189 -0.33 -0.70 -24.69
N GLN A 190 0.97 -0.90 -24.94
CA GLN A 190 1.46 -1.77 -26.00
C GLN A 190 1.13 -3.25 -25.72
N ILE A 191 1.38 -3.72 -24.49
CA ILE A 191 1.04 -5.08 -24.04
C ILE A 191 -0.45 -5.33 -24.18
N LYS A 192 -1.29 -4.40 -23.71
CA LYS A 192 -2.76 -4.52 -23.82
C LYS A 192 -3.23 -4.57 -25.28
N ARG A 193 -2.61 -3.81 -26.18
CA ARG A 193 -2.88 -3.88 -27.63
C ARG A 193 -2.45 -5.23 -28.19
N ALA A 194 -1.26 -5.72 -27.85
CA ALA A 194 -0.76 -7.01 -28.29
C ALA A 194 -1.65 -8.18 -27.84
N ILE A 195 -2.07 -8.21 -26.57
CA ILE A 195 -2.99 -9.23 -26.04
C ILE A 195 -4.34 -9.17 -26.77
N LYS A 196 -4.90 -7.97 -26.99
CA LYS A 196 -6.17 -7.82 -27.71
C LYS A 196 -6.07 -8.31 -29.16
N LEU A 197 -5.00 -7.96 -29.86
CA LEU A 197 -4.73 -8.42 -31.23
C LEU A 197 -4.61 -9.94 -31.28
N ASN A 198 -3.83 -10.53 -30.35
CA ASN A 198 -3.62 -11.98 -30.33
C ASN A 198 -4.93 -12.75 -30.07
N ARG A 199 -5.78 -12.28 -29.13
CA ARG A 199 -7.12 -12.85 -28.89
C ARG A 199 -8.03 -12.76 -30.13
N GLN A 200 -7.98 -11.65 -30.85
CA GLN A 200 -8.73 -11.49 -32.11
C GLN A 200 -8.19 -12.40 -33.22
N THR A 201 -6.87 -12.58 -33.31
CA THR A 201 -6.23 -13.50 -34.27
C THR A 201 -6.57 -14.96 -33.97
N ILE A 202 -6.61 -15.36 -32.70
CA ILE A 202 -7.02 -16.71 -32.30
C ILE A 202 -8.50 -16.96 -32.63
N ALA A 203 -9.39 -16.01 -32.32
CA ALA A 203 -10.81 -16.12 -32.61
C ALA A 203 -11.14 -16.15 -34.12
N THR A 204 -10.29 -15.54 -34.95
CA THR A 204 -10.42 -15.58 -36.42
C THR A 204 -9.76 -16.79 -37.06
N LYS A 205 -8.70 -17.36 -36.44
CA LYS A 205 -8.08 -18.62 -36.89
C LYS A 205 -8.88 -19.86 -36.52
N TYR A 206 -9.66 -19.82 -35.46
CA TYR A 206 -10.50 -20.93 -35.00
C TYR A 206 -11.94 -20.46 -34.77
N PRO A 207 -12.68 -20.12 -35.84
CA PRO A 207 -14.11 -19.87 -35.72
C PRO A 207 -14.80 -21.21 -35.40
N TYR A 208 -15.61 -21.23 -34.35
CA TYR A 208 -16.48 -22.36 -34.01
C TYR A 208 -17.44 -22.69 -35.16
#